data_AF-A0A4Z1IJJ0-F1
#
_entry.id   AF-A0A4Z1IJJ0-F1
#
_cell.length_a   1.000
_cell.length_b   1.000
_cell.length_c   1.000
_cell.angle_alpha   90.00
_cell.angle_beta   90.00
_cell.angle_gamma   90.00
#
_symmetry.space_group_name_H-M   'P 1'
#
loop_
_entity.id
_entity.type
_entity.pdbx_description
1 polymer ?
#
loop_
_entity_poly.entity_id
_entity_poly.type
_entity_poly.pdbx_seq_one_letter_code
_entity_poly.pdbx_strand_id
1 'polypeptide(L)'
;MMNFCWETVQKRMKKDTKEVDIAQFFIEEYNESRGKISDKDRRNILLGSVLSAVTAGSDTTRAGLIGMMYYICKHPSTYGKIYSEVKDVDIFDMNVLAALPHLGATIKEVLRIAPPAMTGGSRIVGPEGLWVDDIFIPDGVKVTAPKYSSHRLPSAFGSQDEFIPERWTTRQELVLDQRAYAPFTVAITLLEMRFVTALLLKTFHISFADDYRPEVFWENMLDQVTMQPGYLFCTFKLRS
;
A
#
# COMPACT_ATOMS: atom_id res chain seq x y z
N MET A 1 -11.88 15.42 4.75
CA MET A 1 -10.55 15.38 4.11
C MET A 1 -10.20 16.68 3.38
N MET A 2 -10.97 17.13 2.37
CA MET A 2 -10.63 18.36 1.60
C MET A 2 -10.39 19.61 2.47
N ASN A 3 -11.27 19.90 3.42
CA ASN A 3 -11.09 21.05 4.33
C ASN A 3 -9.81 20.94 5.15
N PHE A 4 -9.50 19.75 5.66
CA PHE A 4 -8.26 19.50 6.42
C PHE A 4 -7.02 19.76 5.55
N CYS A 5 -6.98 19.25 4.31
CA CYS A 5 -5.87 19.50 3.38
C CYS A 5 -5.71 20.99 3.08
N TRP A 6 -6.83 21.68 2.80
CA TRP A 6 -6.84 23.11 2.51
C TRP A 6 -6.34 23.95 3.69
N GLU A 7 -6.87 23.73 4.88
CA GLU A 7 -6.44 24.43 6.09
C GLU A 7 -4.96 24.17 6.40
N THR A 8 -4.50 22.94 6.20
CA THR A 8 -3.11 22.55 6.45
C THR A 8 -2.15 23.23 5.49
N VAL A 9 -2.44 23.24 4.18
CA VAL A 9 -1.58 23.91 3.21
C VAL A 9 -1.58 25.44 3.41
N GLN A 10 -2.72 26.03 3.78
CA GLN A 10 -2.78 27.44 4.13
C GLN A 10 -1.93 27.79 5.36
N LYS A 11 -1.92 26.93 6.39
CA LYS A 11 -1.03 27.08 7.55
C LYS A 11 0.43 26.97 7.12
N ARG A 12 0.75 26.03 6.22
CA ARG A 12 2.11 25.84 5.69
C ARG A 12 2.62 27.02 4.88
N MET A 13 1.76 27.64 4.05
CA MET A 13 2.10 28.84 3.26
C MET A 13 2.41 30.07 4.12
N LYS A 14 1.92 30.13 5.36
CA LYS A 14 2.20 31.22 6.30
C LYS A 14 3.50 31.03 7.10
N LYS A 15 4.08 29.82 7.06
CA LYS A 15 5.32 29.51 7.76
C LYS A 15 6.50 29.73 6.83
N ASP A 16 7.46 30.51 7.30
CA ASP A 16 8.81 30.51 6.73
C ASP A 16 9.57 29.30 7.28
N THR A 17 9.91 28.34 6.41
CA THR A 17 10.63 27.11 6.80
C THR A 17 11.95 27.06 6.06
N LYS A 18 13.02 26.74 6.79
CA LYS A 18 14.33 26.48 6.18
C LYS A 18 14.44 25.07 5.61
N GLU A 19 13.60 24.16 6.09
CA GLU A 19 13.54 22.77 5.62
C GLU A 19 12.57 22.66 4.44
N VAL A 20 13.05 21.99 3.39
CA VAL A 20 12.28 21.71 2.17
C VAL A 20 11.42 20.48 2.40
N ASP A 21 10.13 20.59 2.11
CA ASP A 21 9.17 19.48 2.15
C ASP A 21 8.39 19.39 0.84
N ILE A 22 7.61 18.30 0.68
CA ILE A 22 6.83 18.07 -0.55
C ILE A 22 5.83 19.22 -0.81
N ALA A 23 5.27 19.82 0.24
CA ALA A 23 4.27 20.87 0.09
C ALA A 23 4.89 22.15 -0.48
N GLN A 24 6.18 22.41 -0.27
CA GLN A 24 6.90 23.53 -0.87
C GLN A 24 6.78 23.52 -2.39
N PHE A 25 7.02 22.37 -3.05
CA PHE A 25 6.94 22.26 -4.51
C PHE A 25 5.52 22.59 -5.03
N PHE A 26 4.48 22.14 -4.33
CA PHE A 26 3.09 22.45 -4.71
C PHE A 26 2.77 23.94 -4.53
N ILE A 27 3.33 24.57 -3.48
CA ILE A 27 3.15 26.00 -3.19
C ILE A 27 3.91 26.87 -4.21
N GLU A 28 5.11 26.48 -4.60
CA GLU A 28 5.90 27.15 -5.64
C GLU A 28 5.14 27.14 -6.97
N GLU A 29 4.66 25.98 -7.43
CA GLU A 29 3.81 25.86 -8.63
C GLU A 29 2.55 26.75 -8.54
N TYR A 30 1.89 26.74 -7.37
CA TYR A 30 0.73 27.60 -7.12
C TYR A 30 1.07 29.10 -7.23
N ASN A 31 2.25 29.53 -6.79
CA ASN A 31 2.68 30.92 -6.87
C ASN A 31 3.11 31.31 -8.29
N GLU A 32 3.87 30.46 -8.97
CA GLU A 32 4.38 30.70 -10.32
C GLU A 32 3.30 30.69 -11.41
N SER A 33 2.17 30.03 -11.14
CA SER A 33 1.01 30.00 -12.03
C SER A 33 0.16 31.28 -11.99
N ARG A 34 0.50 32.23 -11.11
CA ARG A 34 -0.21 33.51 -11.00
C ARG A 34 -0.18 34.28 -12.32
N GLY A 35 -1.35 34.66 -12.82
CA GLY A 35 -1.51 35.37 -14.09
C GLY A 35 -1.33 34.51 -15.34
N LYS A 36 -0.93 33.24 -15.21
CA LYS A 36 -0.84 32.27 -16.33
C LYS A 36 -2.15 31.50 -16.53
N ILE A 37 -2.84 31.17 -15.43
CA ILE A 37 -4.12 30.46 -15.41
C ILE A 37 -5.09 31.10 -14.40
N SER A 38 -6.36 30.69 -14.43
CA SER A 38 -7.38 31.25 -13.55
C SER A 38 -7.10 30.94 -12.07
N ASP A 39 -7.46 31.85 -11.17
CA ASP A 39 -7.29 31.63 -9.72
C ASP A 39 -8.04 30.40 -9.21
N LYS A 40 -9.15 30.04 -9.86
CA LYS A 40 -9.90 28.82 -9.55
C LYS A 40 -9.06 27.57 -9.87
N ASP A 41 -8.44 27.54 -11.05
CA ASP A 41 -7.64 26.38 -11.48
C ASP A 41 -6.38 26.24 -10.63
N ARG A 42 -5.73 27.36 -10.29
CA ARG A 42 -4.58 27.37 -9.36
C ARG A 42 -4.94 26.70 -8.03
N ARG A 43 -6.07 27.09 -7.44
CA ARG A 43 -6.54 26.49 -6.18
C ARG A 43 -6.88 25.02 -6.33
N ASN A 44 -7.51 24.63 -7.44
CA ASN A 44 -7.86 23.24 -7.71
C ASN A 44 -6.62 22.36 -7.88
N ILE A 45 -5.59 22.84 -8.57
CA ILE A 45 -4.31 22.12 -8.73
C ILE A 45 -3.65 21.95 -7.37
N LEU A 46 -3.48 23.02 -6.60
CA LEU A 46 -2.88 22.96 -5.27
C LEU A 46 -3.62 21.98 -4.35
N LEU A 47 -4.96 22.12 -4.26
CA LEU A 47 -5.77 21.26 -3.41
C LEU A 47 -5.75 19.81 -3.91
N GLY A 48 -5.79 19.59 -5.22
CA GLY A 48 -5.73 18.27 -5.85
C GLY A 48 -4.40 17.57 -5.56
N SER A 49 -3.27 18.26 -5.69
CA SER A 49 -1.94 17.73 -5.40
C SER A 49 -1.78 17.37 -3.93
N VAL A 50 -2.17 18.28 -3.02
CA VAL A 50 -2.10 18.02 -1.56
C VAL A 50 -3.03 16.88 -1.15
N LEU A 51 -4.28 16.88 -1.63
CA LEU A 51 -5.23 15.82 -1.34
C LEU A 51 -4.71 14.48 -1.82
N SER A 52 -4.22 14.41 -3.06
CA SER A 52 -3.70 13.18 -3.65
C SER A 52 -2.48 12.66 -2.89
N ALA A 53 -1.55 13.53 -2.51
CA ALA A 53 -0.37 13.13 -1.73
C ALA A 53 -0.75 12.53 -0.38
N VAL A 54 -1.71 13.15 0.33
CA VAL A 54 -2.18 12.66 1.63
C VAL A 54 -2.91 11.33 1.49
N THR A 55 -3.94 11.26 0.63
CA THR A 55 -4.79 10.06 0.53
C THR A 55 -4.06 8.87 -0.10
N ALA A 56 -3.25 9.11 -1.14
CA ALA A 56 -2.51 8.04 -1.80
C ALA A 56 -1.40 7.44 -0.93
N GLY A 57 -0.86 8.20 0.04
CA GLY A 57 0.10 7.69 1.01
C GLY A 57 -0.56 7.05 2.23
N SER A 58 -1.55 7.72 2.82
CA SER A 58 -2.13 7.28 4.10
C SER A 58 -2.99 6.03 3.96
N ASP A 59 -3.94 6.02 3.02
CA ASP A 59 -5.02 5.04 3.03
C ASP A 59 -4.53 3.66 2.57
N THR A 60 -3.62 3.64 1.60
CA THR A 60 -3.00 2.41 1.11
C THR A 60 -2.00 1.84 2.11
N THR A 61 -1.17 2.67 2.76
CA THR A 61 -0.25 2.20 3.80
C THR A 61 -1.05 1.63 4.98
N ARG A 62 -2.09 2.33 5.45
CA ARG A 62 -2.96 1.85 6.53
C ARG A 62 -3.53 0.47 6.22
N ALA A 63 -4.14 0.29 5.04
CA ALA A 63 -4.72 -1.00 4.65
C ALA A 63 -3.64 -2.09 4.53
N GLY A 64 -2.46 -1.76 3.99
CA GLY A 64 -1.33 -2.68 3.91
C GLY A 64 -0.82 -3.13 5.28
N LEU A 65 -0.67 -2.20 6.23
CA LEU A 65 -0.26 -2.49 7.60
C LEU A 65 -1.30 -3.31 8.36
N ILE A 66 -2.60 -3.02 8.21
CA ILE A 66 -3.67 -3.81 8.81
C ILE A 66 -3.65 -5.24 8.25
N GLY A 67 -3.50 -5.40 6.93
CA GLY A 67 -3.31 -6.71 6.30
C GLY A 67 -2.07 -7.44 6.82
N MET A 68 -0.95 -6.72 6.98
CA MET A 68 0.29 -7.27 7.52
C MET A 68 0.08 -7.82 8.93
N MET A 69 -0.52 -7.02 9.83
CA MET A 69 -0.82 -7.45 11.20
C MET A 69 -1.78 -8.65 11.23
N TYR A 70 -2.81 -8.65 10.39
CA TYR A 70 -3.73 -9.78 10.27
C TYR A 70 -3.02 -11.09 9.92
N TYR A 71 -2.21 -11.09 8.86
CA TYR A 71 -1.56 -12.31 8.38
C TYR A 71 -0.45 -12.81 9.31
N ILE A 72 0.34 -11.93 9.94
CA ILE A 72 1.34 -12.40 10.91
C ILE A 72 0.68 -13.00 12.16
N CYS A 73 -0.45 -12.45 12.63
CA CYS A 73 -1.17 -13.01 13.77
C CYS A 73 -1.86 -14.35 13.41
N LYS A 74 -2.36 -14.47 12.17
CA LYS A 74 -2.96 -15.71 11.67
C LYS A 74 -1.94 -16.82 11.41
N HIS A 75 -0.68 -16.47 11.15
CA HIS A 75 0.40 -17.40 10.83
C HIS A 75 1.60 -17.26 11.79
N PRO A 76 1.54 -17.87 12.99
CA PRO A 76 2.60 -17.78 13.99
C PRO A 76 3.99 -18.22 13.52
N SER A 77 4.05 -19.18 12.57
CA SER A 77 5.30 -19.63 11.97
C SER A 77 5.98 -18.53 11.15
N THR A 78 5.20 -17.79 10.35
CA THR A 78 5.66 -16.60 9.59
C THR A 78 6.10 -15.50 10.55
N TYR A 79 5.30 -15.23 11.59
CA TYR A 79 5.66 -14.29 12.65
C TYR A 79 7.04 -14.61 13.25
N GLY A 80 7.27 -15.87 13.64
CA GLY A 80 8.53 -16.30 14.25
C GLY A 80 9.75 -16.14 13.32
N LYS A 81 9.57 -16.41 12.02
CA LYS A 81 10.61 -16.20 11.00
C LYS A 81 10.99 -14.73 10.88
N ILE A 82 10.01 -13.83 10.75
CA ILE A 82 10.27 -12.38 10.66
C ILE A 82 10.91 -11.88 11.96
N TYR A 83 10.40 -12.29 13.12
CA TYR A 83 10.98 -11.90 14.41
C TYR A 83 12.46 -12.31 14.51
N SER A 84 12.80 -13.51 14.04
CA SER A 84 14.18 -14.01 14.03
C SER A 84 15.10 -13.17 13.13
N GLU A 85 14.58 -12.58 12.06
CA GLU A 85 15.32 -11.65 11.20
C GLU A 85 15.52 -10.27 11.84
N VAL A 86 14.48 -9.73 12.50
CA VAL A 86 14.49 -8.34 12.97
C VAL A 86 15.08 -8.14 14.36
N LYS A 87 15.17 -9.20 15.18
CA LYS A 87 15.59 -9.09 16.59
C LYS A 87 17.03 -8.57 16.75
N ASP A 88 17.94 -8.99 15.88
CA ASP A 88 19.39 -8.74 16.02
C ASP A 88 19.93 -7.66 15.07
N VAL A 89 19.06 -7.03 14.26
CA VAL A 89 19.47 -6.03 13.27
C VAL A 89 19.11 -4.61 13.71
N ASP A 90 19.81 -3.63 13.11
CA ASP A 90 19.42 -2.21 13.22
C ASP A 90 18.19 -1.96 12.34
N ILE A 91 17.05 -1.73 12.99
CA ILE A 91 15.78 -1.46 12.31
C ILE A 91 15.70 -0.04 11.75
N PHE A 92 16.63 0.86 12.09
CA PHE A 92 16.70 2.19 11.51
C PHE A 92 17.48 2.22 10.20
N ASP A 93 18.22 1.17 9.87
CA ASP A 93 18.83 0.99 8.54
C ASP A 93 17.81 0.36 7.57
N MET A 94 17.29 1.18 6.68
CA MET A 94 16.29 0.77 5.68
C MET A 94 16.85 -0.22 4.65
N ASN A 95 18.16 -0.21 4.39
CA ASN A 95 18.80 -1.17 3.49
C ASN A 95 18.85 -2.56 4.14
N VAL A 96 19.15 -2.61 5.44
CA VAL A 96 19.12 -3.85 6.22
C VAL A 96 17.71 -4.44 6.20
N LEU A 97 16.69 -3.65 6.51
CA LEU A 97 15.29 -4.12 6.44
C LEU A 97 14.86 -4.57 5.04
N ALA A 98 15.35 -3.90 3.99
CA ALA A 98 15.05 -4.28 2.61
C ALA A 98 15.67 -5.62 2.19
N ALA A 99 16.76 -6.04 2.84
CA ALA A 99 17.46 -7.29 2.57
C ALA A 99 16.88 -8.50 3.33
N LEU A 100 15.96 -8.29 4.28
CA LEU A 100 15.38 -9.37 5.08
C LEU A 100 14.40 -10.24 4.26
N PRO A 101 14.71 -11.52 4.00
CA PRO A 101 13.95 -12.33 3.05
C PRO A 101 12.53 -12.66 3.51
N HIS A 102 12.31 -13.05 4.76
CA HIS A 102 10.97 -13.38 5.28
C HIS A 102 10.12 -12.13 5.46
N LEU A 103 10.68 -11.01 5.93
CA LEU A 103 9.95 -9.73 6.00
C LEU A 103 9.49 -9.29 4.60
N GLY A 104 10.41 -9.26 3.63
CA GLY A 104 10.11 -8.85 2.26
C GLY A 104 9.12 -9.80 1.57
N ALA A 105 9.29 -11.11 1.73
CA ALA A 105 8.40 -12.12 1.19
C ALA A 105 6.98 -12.05 1.78
N THR A 106 6.88 -11.83 3.09
CA THR A 106 5.59 -11.70 3.77
C THR A 106 4.85 -10.45 3.30
N ILE A 107 5.54 -9.30 3.22
CA ILE A 107 4.94 -8.08 2.66
C ILE A 107 4.43 -8.34 1.24
N LYS A 108 5.22 -9.00 0.40
CA LYS A 108 4.79 -9.33 -0.97
C LYS A 108 3.53 -10.19 -1.00
N GLU A 109 3.48 -11.23 -0.16
CA GLU A 109 2.32 -12.13 -0.14
C GLU A 109 1.08 -11.46 0.46
N VAL A 110 1.24 -10.63 1.49
CA VAL A 110 0.14 -9.81 2.03
C VAL A 110 -0.43 -8.92 0.94
N LEU A 111 0.42 -8.26 0.15
CA LEU A 111 -0.02 -7.37 -0.92
C LEU A 111 -0.59 -8.10 -2.13
N ARG A 112 -0.26 -9.39 -2.32
CA ARG A 112 -0.90 -10.26 -3.32
C ARG A 112 -2.33 -10.63 -2.89
N ILE A 113 -2.49 -11.07 -1.64
CA ILE A 113 -3.80 -11.56 -1.16
C ILE A 113 -4.73 -10.39 -0.80
N ALA A 114 -4.23 -9.39 -0.09
CA ALA A 114 -5.00 -8.24 0.36
C ALA A 114 -4.44 -6.93 -0.22
N PRO A 115 -4.48 -6.74 -1.56
CA PRO A 115 -3.95 -5.53 -2.18
C PRO A 115 -4.75 -4.31 -1.72
N PRO A 116 -4.11 -3.27 -1.18
CA PRO A 116 -4.83 -2.09 -0.70
C PRO A 116 -5.66 -1.35 -1.75
N ALA A 117 -5.35 -1.47 -3.04
CA ALA A 117 -6.18 -0.96 -4.13
C ALA A 117 -6.71 -2.14 -4.96
N MET A 118 -7.83 -2.73 -4.54
CA MET A 118 -8.35 -4.02 -5.03
C MET A 118 -8.67 -4.01 -6.53
N THR A 119 -9.44 -3.00 -6.96
CA THR A 119 -9.76 -2.77 -8.37
C THR A 119 -8.57 -2.18 -9.15
N GLY A 120 -7.64 -1.51 -8.47
CA GLY A 120 -6.50 -0.85 -9.11
C GLY A 120 -6.86 0.49 -9.75
N GLY A 121 -5.98 0.98 -10.63
CA GLY A 121 -6.17 2.24 -11.34
C GLY A 121 -6.57 2.01 -12.80
N SER A 122 -7.53 2.78 -13.30
CA SER A 122 -7.93 2.71 -14.70
C SER A 122 -7.01 3.53 -15.62
N ARG A 123 -7.01 3.21 -16.91
CA ARG A 123 -6.48 4.04 -17.99
C ARG A 123 -7.59 4.30 -19.01
N ILE A 124 -7.53 5.46 -19.64
CA ILE A 124 -8.37 5.78 -20.80
C ILE A 124 -7.54 5.45 -22.03
N VAL A 125 -8.10 4.64 -22.93
CA VAL A 125 -7.48 4.32 -24.21
C VAL A 125 -7.36 5.60 -25.03
N GLY A 126 -6.19 5.83 -25.63
CA GLY A 126 -5.93 7.03 -26.42
C GLY A 126 -6.44 6.93 -27.86
N PRO A 127 -6.20 7.97 -28.69
CA PRO A 127 -6.76 8.09 -30.03
C PRO A 127 -6.42 6.95 -30.99
N GLU A 128 -5.28 6.27 -30.80
CA GLU A 128 -4.87 5.13 -31.65
C GLU A 128 -5.60 3.83 -31.31
N GLY A 129 -6.45 3.83 -30.27
CA GLY A 129 -7.04 2.62 -29.71
C GLY A 129 -6.02 1.77 -28.96
N LEU A 130 -6.46 0.57 -28.55
CA LEU A 130 -5.63 -0.42 -27.87
C LEU A 130 -6.05 -1.81 -28.34
N TRP A 131 -5.09 -2.60 -28.82
CA TRP A 131 -5.31 -4.02 -29.06
C TRP A 131 -4.95 -4.81 -27.79
N VAL A 132 -5.89 -5.62 -27.30
CA VAL A 132 -5.66 -6.62 -26.25
C VAL A 132 -6.01 -7.96 -26.86
N ASP A 133 -5.00 -8.78 -27.11
CA ASP A 133 -5.12 -10.01 -27.91
C ASP A 133 -5.78 -9.72 -29.26
N ASP A 134 -6.92 -10.34 -29.56
CA ASP A 134 -7.69 -10.17 -30.80
C ASP A 134 -8.79 -9.10 -30.70
N ILE A 135 -8.86 -8.38 -29.57
CA ILE A 135 -9.89 -7.37 -29.30
C ILE A 135 -9.33 -5.96 -29.47
N PHE A 136 -9.92 -5.19 -30.39
CA PHE A 136 -9.68 -3.75 -30.50
C PHE A 136 -10.56 -2.97 -29.53
N ILE A 137 -9.94 -2.13 -28.71
CA ILE A 137 -10.59 -1.23 -27.78
C ILE A 137 -10.44 0.19 -28.32
N PRO A 138 -11.54 0.92 -28.60
CA PRO A 138 -11.48 2.26 -29.17
C PRO A 138 -11.08 3.34 -28.15
N ASP A 139 -10.76 4.52 -28.66
CA ASP A 139 -10.49 5.75 -27.90
C ASP A 139 -11.61 6.06 -26.89
N GLY A 140 -11.22 6.64 -25.75
CA GLY A 140 -12.15 7.06 -24.69
C GLY A 140 -12.67 5.92 -23.81
N VAL A 141 -12.40 4.66 -24.13
CA VAL A 141 -12.78 3.52 -23.28
C VAL A 141 -11.89 3.45 -22.04
N LYS A 142 -12.52 3.29 -20.88
CA LYS A 142 -11.83 3.09 -19.60
C LYS A 142 -11.52 1.60 -19.40
N VAL A 143 -10.23 1.26 -19.35
CA VAL A 143 -9.73 -0.10 -19.13
C VAL A 143 -9.11 -0.22 -17.74
N THR A 144 -9.38 -1.33 -17.05
CA THR A 144 -8.87 -1.63 -15.71
C THR A 144 -8.45 -3.10 -15.62
N ALA A 145 -7.29 -3.36 -15.04
CA ALA A 145 -6.87 -4.72 -14.66
C ALA A 145 -7.03 -4.87 -13.12
N PRO A 146 -8.08 -5.57 -12.65
CA PRO A 146 -8.40 -5.66 -11.23
C PRO A 146 -7.36 -6.49 -10.47
N LYS A 147 -6.56 -5.83 -9.62
CA LYS A 147 -5.46 -6.47 -8.88
C LYS A 147 -5.91 -7.66 -8.06
N TYR A 148 -7.00 -7.53 -7.31
CA TYR A 148 -7.51 -8.60 -6.45
C TYR A 148 -7.75 -9.92 -7.22
N SER A 149 -8.31 -9.80 -8.42
CA SER A 149 -8.61 -10.95 -9.29
C SER A 149 -7.35 -11.44 -10.00
N SER A 150 -6.55 -10.54 -10.58
CA SER A 150 -5.28 -10.89 -11.25
C SER A 150 -4.31 -11.61 -10.31
N HIS A 151 -4.25 -11.18 -9.04
CA HIS A 151 -3.40 -11.79 -8.00
C HIS A 151 -3.87 -13.16 -7.55
N ARG A 152 -5.06 -13.59 -7.99
CA ARG A 152 -5.69 -14.89 -7.70
C ARG A 152 -5.91 -15.72 -8.95
N LEU A 153 -5.29 -15.39 -10.08
CA LEU A 153 -5.37 -16.24 -11.25
C LEU A 153 -4.57 -17.53 -11.00
N PRO A 154 -5.19 -18.73 -11.10
CA PRO A 154 -4.46 -20.00 -10.97
C PRO A 154 -3.38 -20.16 -12.05
N SER A 155 -3.55 -19.50 -13.19
CA SER A 155 -2.55 -19.43 -14.27
C SER A 155 -1.35 -18.54 -13.94
N ALA A 156 -1.45 -17.69 -12.92
CA ALA A 156 -0.36 -16.81 -12.48
C ALA A 156 0.24 -17.24 -11.14
N PHE A 157 -0.56 -17.82 -10.23
CA PHE A 157 -0.13 -18.22 -8.89
C PHE A 157 -0.70 -19.60 -8.54
N GLY A 158 0.15 -20.59 -8.26
CA GLY A 158 -0.30 -21.91 -7.78
C GLY A 158 -0.74 -21.86 -6.31
N SER A 159 -1.76 -22.60 -5.88
CA SER A 159 -2.36 -22.40 -4.54
C SER A 159 -2.69 -20.92 -4.29
N GLN A 160 -3.39 -20.28 -5.25
CA GLN A 160 -3.60 -18.84 -5.29
C GLN A 160 -4.30 -18.26 -4.05
N ASP A 161 -5.15 -19.04 -3.38
CA ASP A 161 -5.92 -18.56 -2.23
C ASP A 161 -5.19 -18.78 -0.88
N GLU A 162 -4.08 -19.51 -0.91
CA GLU A 162 -3.26 -19.77 0.28
C GLU A 162 -2.23 -18.66 0.53
N PHE A 163 -2.03 -18.33 1.80
CA PHE A 163 -0.98 -17.42 2.24
C PHE A 163 0.36 -18.16 2.38
N ILE A 164 1.22 -18.00 1.37
CA ILE A 164 2.51 -18.69 1.29
C ILE A 164 3.61 -17.65 1.01
N PRO A 165 4.18 -16.98 2.02
CA PRO A 165 5.30 -16.05 1.84
C PRO A 165 6.48 -16.69 1.09
N GLU A 166 6.73 -17.98 1.32
CA GLU A 166 7.80 -18.75 0.67
C GLU A 166 7.70 -18.76 -0.86
N ARG A 167 6.53 -18.47 -1.43
CA ARG A 167 6.32 -18.24 -2.87
C ARG A 167 7.32 -17.23 -3.46
N TRP A 168 7.77 -16.28 -2.65
CA TRP A 168 8.70 -15.23 -3.06
C TRP A 168 10.17 -15.56 -2.74
N THR A 169 10.44 -16.71 -2.13
CA THR A 169 11.77 -17.16 -1.71
C THR A 169 12.06 -18.60 -2.11
N THR A 170 11.65 -19.59 -1.31
CA THR A 170 12.02 -21.00 -1.48
C THR A 170 11.04 -21.81 -2.33
N ARG A 171 9.87 -21.26 -2.64
CA ARG A 171 8.79 -21.88 -3.43
C ARG A 171 8.41 -21.08 -4.68
N GLN A 172 9.41 -20.61 -5.41
CA GLN A 172 9.22 -19.75 -6.59
C GLN A 172 8.46 -20.44 -7.72
N GLU A 173 8.41 -21.78 -7.75
CA GLU A 173 7.57 -22.56 -8.68
C GLU A 173 6.08 -22.23 -8.57
N LEU A 174 5.66 -21.63 -7.45
CA LEU A 174 4.28 -21.18 -7.24
C LEU A 174 3.96 -19.82 -7.87
N VAL A 175 4.93 -19.14 -8.49
CA VAL A 175 4.73 -17.92 -9.30
C VAL A 175 4.87 -18.31 -10.77
N LEU A 176 3.73 -18.58 -11.41
CA LEU A 176 3.67 -19.02 -12.81
C LEU A 176 3.76 -17.83 -13.78
N ASP A 177 3.21 -16.67 -13.40
CA ASP A 177 3.32 -15.43 -14.16
C ASP A 177 3.53 -14.23 -13.23
N GLN A 178 4.78 -13.76 -13.16
CA GLN A 178 5.15 -12.63 -12.33
C GLN A 178 4.51 -11.30 -12.78
N ARG A 179 4.10 -11.18 -14.06
CA ARG A 179 3.49 -9.95 -14.59
C ARG A 179 2.14 -9.66 -13.94
N ALA A 180 1.47 -10.69 -13.44
CA ALA A 180 0.22 -10.53 -12.69
C ALA A 180 0.45 -9.83 -11.33
N TYR A 181 1.66 -9.88 -10.76
CA TYR A 181 1.97 -9.25 -9.48
C TYR A 181 2.25 -7.74 -9.64
N ALA A 182 1.21 -6.93 -9.47
CA ALA A 182 1.28 -5.46 -9.56
C ALA A 182 0.58 -4.75 -8.38
N PRO A 183 1.03 -4.92 -7.12
CA PRO A 183 0.35 -4.34 -5.96
C PRO A 183 0.43 -2.81 -5.92
N PHE A 184 1.61 -2.24 -6.17
CA PHE A 184 1.87 -0.80 -6.11
C PHE A 184 3.00 -0.37 -7.04
N THR A 185 3.09 0.94 -7.27
CA THR A 185 4.16 1.62 -8.00
C THR A 185 5.05 2.49 -7.09
N VAL A 186 4.82 2.51 -5.76
CA VAL A 186 5.42 3.51 -4.85
C VAL A 186 6.34 2.86 -3.82
N ALA A 187 7.61 3.26 -3.81
CA ALA A 187 8.65 2.70 -2.94
C ALA A 187 8.48 3.03 -1.45
N ILE A 188 7.82 4.15 -1.11
CA ILE A 188 7.71 4.67 0.26
C ILE A 188 6.84 3.76 1.15
N THR A 189 5.68 3.29 0.65
CA THR A 189 4.80 2.38 1.41
C THR A 189 5.53 1.09 1.81
N LEU A 190 6.40 0.56 0.94
CA LEU A 190 7.18 -0.64 1.27
C LEU A 190 8.19 -0.37 2.39
N LEU A 191 8.77 0.82 2.43
CA LEU A 191 9.67 1.25 3.50
C LEU A 191 8.91 1.35 4.82
N GLU A 192 7.75 2.02 4.83
CA GLU A 192 6.89 2.14 6.01
C GLU A 192 6.44 0.78 6.52
N MET A 193 5.97 -0.12 5.63
CA MET A 193 5.55 -1.47 6.02
C MET A 193 6.70 -2.27 6.64
N ARG A 194 7.91 -2.20 6.07
CA ARG A 194 9.10 -2.86 6.65
C ARG A 194 9.43 -2.30 8.02
N PHE A 195 9.58 -0.99 8.13
CA PHE A 195 9.99 -0.32 9.35
C PHE A 195 8.98 -0.53 10.49
N VAL A 196 7.70 -0.23 10.24
CA VAL A 196 6.64 -0.36 11.25
C VAL A 196 6.50 -1.81 11.69
N THR A 197 6.53 -2.77 10.75
CA THR A 197 6.49 -4.20 11.12
C THR A 197 7.70 -4.56 11.98
N ALA A 198 8.92 -4.24 11.54
CA ALA A 198 10.13 -4.58 12.29
C ALA A 198 10.12 -3.97 13.70
N LEU A 199 9.75 -2.70 13.82
CA LEU A 199 9.61 -2.01 15.10
C LEU A 199 8.60 -2.72 16.00
N LEU A 200 7.39 -2.97 15.51
CA LEU A 200 6.32 -3.61 16.29
C LEU A 200 6.70 -5.01 16.74
N LEU A 201 7.31 -5.82 15.88
CA LEU A 201 7.71 -7.20 16.21
C LEU A 201 8.91 -7.25 17.15
N LYS A 202 9.83 -6.29 17.05
CA LYS A 202 10.97 -6.16 17.95
C LYS A 202 10.53 -5.72 19.34
N THR A 203 9.53 -4.85 19.45
CA THR A 203 9.04 -4.31 20.73
C THR A 203 7.98 -5.18 21.39
N PHE A 204 7.08 -5.81 20.62
CA PHE A 204 5.90 -6.49 21.15
C PHE A 204 5.76 -7.94 20.67
N HIS A 205 5.25 -8.80 21.55
CA HIS A 205 4.56 -10.01 21.16
C HIS A 205 3.12 -9.64 20.78
N ILE A 206 2.73 -9.95 19.54
CA ILE A 206 1.46 -9.52 18.95
C ILE A 206 0.65 -10.75 18.58
N SER A 207 -0.58 -10.82 19.06
CA SER A 207 -1.55 -11.86 18.73
C SER A 207 -2.92 -11.23 18.47
N PHE A 208 -3.86 -12.00 17.92
CA PHE A 208 -5.27 -11.61 18.01
C PHE A 208 -5.69 -11.45 19.47
N ALA A 209 -6.65 -10.55 19.72
CA ALA A 209 -7.30 -10.46 21.02
C ALA A 209 -8.15 -11.72 21.27
N ASP A 210 -8.33 -12.11 22.54
CA ASP A 210 -8.94 -13.40 22.91
C ASP A 210 -10.35 -13.61 22.34
N ASP A 211 -11.17 -12.55 22.27
CA ASP A 211 -12.54 -12.59 21.73
C ASP A 211 -12.63 -12.19 20.25
N TYR A 212 -11.50 -12.03 19.56
CA TYR A 212 -11.49 -11.59 18.16
C TYR A 212 -11.68 -12.77 17.20
N ARG A 213 -12.66 -12.64 16.28
CA ARG A 213 -12.92 -13.59 15.20
C ARG A 213 -12.17 -13.18 13.92
N PRO A 214 -11.14 -13.92 13.47
CA PRO A 214 -10.32 -13.53 12.30
C PRO A 214 -11.08 -13.41 10.98
N GLU A 215 -12.24 -14.05 10.84
CA GLU A 215 -13.07 -14.00 9.63
C GLU A 215 -13.65 -12.60 9.40
N VAL A 216 -13.87 -11.82 10.48
CA VAL A 216 -14.40 -10.44 10.44
C VAL A 216 -13.59 -9.54 9.52
N PHE A 217 -12.27 -9.77 9.43
CA PHE A 217 -11.38 -9.03 8.54
C PHE A 217 -11.91 -9.01 7.09
N TRP A 218 -12.34 -10.16 6.58
CA TRP A 218 -12.81 -10.33 5.21
C TRP A 218 -14.34 -10.19 5.10
N GLU A 219 -15.10 -10.71 6.07
CA GLU A 219 -16.58 -10.63 6.09
C GLU A 219 -17.08 -9.19 6.02
N ASN A 220 -16.43 -8.28 6.75
CA ASN A 220 -16.80 -6.87 6.81
C ASN A 220 -15.93 -5.98 5.91
N MET A 221 -15.16 -6.57 5.00
CA MET A 221 -14.30 -5.81 4.10
C MET A 221 -15.12 -5.03 3.08
N LEU A 222 -14.81 -3.75 2.92
CA LEU A 222 -15.41 -2.88 1.90
C LEU A 222 -14.36 -2.47 0.86
N ASP A 223 -14.72 -2.58 -0.43
CA ASP A 223 -13.94 -1.99 -1.53
C ASP A 223 -14.44 -0.57 -1.81
N GLN A 224 -13.72 0.43 -1.29
CA GLN A 224 -14.03 1.85 -1.47
C GLN A 224 -12.81 2.59 -2.02
N VAL A 225 -12.36 2.20 -3.22
CA VAL A 225 -11.10 2.64 -3.88
C VAL A 225 -9.86 2.04 -3.21
N THR A 226 -9.77 2.18 -1.90
CA THR A 226 -8.87 1.38 -1.07
C THR A 226 -9.68 0.35 -0.28
N MET A 227 -9.07 -0.80 -0.04
CA MET A 227 -9.62 -1.82 0.83
C MET A 227 -9.79 -1.23 2.24
N GLN A 228 -10.99 -1.38 2.79
CA GLN A 228 -11.30 -1.14 4.19
C GLN A 228 -11.55 -2.49 4.84
N PRO A 229 -10.53 -3.15 5.42
CA PRO A 229 -10.72 -4.40 6.13
C PRO A 229 -11.70 -4.22 7.28
N GLY A 230 -12.38 -5.30 7.68
CA GLY A 230 -13.10 -5.33 8.95
C GLY A 230 -12.18 -4.98 10.11
N TYR A 231 -12.77 -4.56 11.24
CA TYR A 231 -12.01 -4.23 12.45
C TYR A 231 -11.07 -5.37 12.82
N LEU A 232 -9.82 -5.03 13.13
CA LEU A 232 -8.79 -5.97 13.58
C LEU A 232 -8.44 -5.64 15.03
N PHE A 233 -8.70 -6.56 15.94
CA PHE A 233 -8.32 -6.43 17.35
C PHE A 233 -7.15 -7.35 17.67
N CYS A 234 -6.03 -6.73 18.07
CA CYS A 234 -4.81 -7.42 18.46
C CYS A 234 -4.40 -7.02 19.88
N THR A 235 -3.71 -7.92 20.57
CA THR A 235 -3.05 -7.65 21.85
C THR A 235 -1.57 -7.42 21.62
N PHE A 236 -1.02 -6.36 22.23
CA PHE A 236 0.40 -6.02 22.18
C PHE A 236 0.99 -6.17 23.58
N LYS A 237 1.82 -7.21 23.78
CA LYS A 237 2.53 -7.44 25.05
C LYS A 237 3.99 -7.07 24.88
N LEU A 238 4.53 -6.22 25.74
CA LEU A 238 5.94 -5.81 25.66
C LEU A 238 6.85 -7.03 25.75
N ARG A 239 7.88 -7.10 24.90
CA ARG A 239 8.91 -8.14 24.96
C ARG A 239 9.90 -7.81 26.07
N SER A 240 10.15 -8.81 26.92
CA SER A 240 11.21 -8.79 27.94
C SER A 240 12.59 -8.92 27.32
#